data_AF-A0A942ALB8-F1
#
_entry.id   AF-A0A942ALB8-F1
#
_cell.length_a   1.000
_cell.length_b   1.000
_cell.length_c   1.000
_cell.angle_alpha   90.00
_cell.angle_beta   90.00
_cell.angle_gamma   90.00
#
_symmetry.space_group_name_H-M   'P 1'
#
loop_
_entity.id
_entity.type
_entity.pdbx_description
1 polymer ?
#
loop_
_entity_poly.entity_id
_entity_poly.type
_entity_poly.pdbx_seq_one_letter_code
_entity_poly.pdbx_strand_id
1 'polypeptide(L)'
;MKKITSICLTIFLGVNIVSAYAARGEQLAILSEDFSAFTEGTESTPVESELSTGNAMIPMEFTHGIQWKGRGIHQAGGVCAVLSYDDYTYGETQGWIQTPYTDVRLDDGNFILRFRARSIAQTKDSLILYLQDQYSSNYYTSEKRTITDQWQTIEVPFQHNFGMGSRLAYVQIGAYNDSWLIDDIEIIQDVYDICSPHAISPRDVTFEHFTARWDAVWSATSYLTSAYYYADEEKTQRVYIAENIETTECECQVTGMEKGKTYFFTVKAKNEKYTSVESNEVQVYIPIRTMPVPELADPTDISDTGYTARWYPVERAMGYAVRHFLKHTARSDEEYTLVHEDLETITEGTFEWPGYFYDYDLNKYSKVPGWGVNMGCTVKGMIGIDNYYRDFEEGKITSPEFDLSRNDGKYTVQLNVYAIHAGDTVYVDSYCEGEKEHREYLMKTVGEHSFSVDFTNGSAQTHFTVTFSGTDKMFIDDIFVKQILRAGESYTSALASFEVEGIDNTSYTFTDLTGSESDEYLYSVASWSYSLDEEGIWGPNVYSEYSEPQIVRLSSSIENVDGIDSDKVYAHNGILYVGVARDALVRIYTIEGKLILSRQITIGKHELDLPIHGFYLVYINDHCYKVSL
;
A
#
# COMPACT_ATOMS: atom_id res chain seq x y z
N MET A 1 38.39 -80.95 49.40
CA MET A 1 37.00 -81.04 49.92
C MET A 1 36.57 -79.65 50.40
N LYS A 2 35.27 -79.33 50.24
CA LYS A 2 34.56 -78.06 50.50
C LYS A 2 34.48 -77.17 49.25
N LYS A 3 33.44 -77.33 48.42
CA LYS A 3 32.05 -76.83 48.50
C LYS A 3 31.96 -75.30 48.52
N ILE A 4 31.52 -74.80 47.38
CA ILE A 4 31.11 -73.43 47.05
C ILE A 4 29.80 -73.10 47.78
N THR A 5 29.70 -71.91 48.37
CA THR A 5 28.43 -71.24 48.62
C THR A 5 28.67 -69.74 48.52
N SER A 6 28.02 -69.12 47.54
CA SER A 6 28.02 -67.69 47.25
C SER A 6 27.01 -67.00 48.17
N ILE A 7 27.38 -65.88 48.78
CA ILE A 7 26.51 -65.05 49.62
C ILE A 7 26.15 -63.79 48.83
N CYS A 8 24.85 -63.61 48.57
CA CYS A 8 24.26 -62.38 48.06
C CYS A 8 24.34 -61.27 49.12
N LEU A 9 24.87 -60.11 48.75
CA LEU A 9 24.77 -58.87 49.52
C LEU A 9 23.92 -57.88 48.70
N THR A 10 22.68 -57.68 49.12
CA THR A 10 21.73 -56.75 48.53
C THR A 10 21.99 -55.35 49.10
N ILE A 11 22.34 -54.40 48.23
CA ILE A 11 22.49 -52.98 48.56
C ILE A 11 21.08 -52.34 48.54
N PHE A 12 20.64 -51.81 49.68
CA PHE A 12 19.46 -50.95 49.77
C PHE A 12 19.80 -49.56 49.21
N LEU A 13 19.24 -49.22 48.05
CA LEU A 13 19.22 -47.84 47.54
C LEU A 13 18.06 -47.10 48.23
N GLY A 14 18.37 -46.21 49.17
CA GLY A 14 17.39 -45.29 49.74
C GLY A 14 17.06 -44.19 48.73
N VAL A 15 15.88 -44.27 48.12
CA VAL A 15 15.30 -43.17 47.35
C VAL A 15 14.73 -42.16 48.34
N ASN A 16 15.43 -41.05 48.55
CA ASN A 16 14.84 -39.86 49.15
C ASN A 16 13.97 -39.19 48.08
N ILE A 17 12.67 -39.47 48.08
CA ILE A 17 11.68 -38.65 47.39
C ILE A 17 11.56 -37.36 48.21
N VAL A 18 12.26 -36.31 47.79
CA VAL A 18 11.91 -34.95 48.20
C VAL A 18 10.69 -34.58 47.39
N SER A 19 9.50 -34.80 47.95
CA SER A 19 8.28 -34.15 47.47
C SER A 19 8.47 -32.65 47.71
N ALA A 20 8.81 -31.91 46.66
CA ALA A 20 8.72 -30.47 46.68
C ALA A 20 7.25 -30.11 46.89
N TYR A 21 6.88 -29.73 48.11
CA TYR A 21 5.67 -28.96 48.33
C TYR A 21 5.90 -27.62 47.64
N ALA A 22 5.38 -27.47 46.41
CA ALA A 22 5.13 -26.16 45.86
C ALA A 22 4.25 -25.42 46.88
N ALA A 23 4.66 -24.21 47.26
CA ALA A 23 3.82 -23.37 48.10
C ALA A 23 2.53 -23.09 47.30
N ARG A 24 1.43 -23.76 47.68
CA ARG A 24 0.10 -23.45 47.13
C ARG A 24 -0.21 -22.00 47.47
N GLY A 25 -0.54 -21.21 46.46
CA GLY A 25 -0.99 -19.83 46.62
C GLY A 25 -2.43 -19.78 47.13
N GLU A 26 -3.11 -18.67 46.89
CA GLU A 26 -4.49 -18.47 47.31
C GLU A 26 -5.44 -18.93 46.21
N GLN A 27 -6.41 -19.78 46.55
CA GLN A 27 -7.47 -20.15 45.60
C GLN A 27 -8.43 -18.97 45.45
N LEU A 28 -8.43 -18.36 44.27
CA LEU A 28 -9.27 -17.20 43.96
C LEU A 28 -10.20 -17.52 42.79
N ALA A 29 -11.43 -17.00 42.86
CA ALA A 29 -12.33 -16.96 41.71
C ALA A 29 -11.83 -15.88 40.74
N ILE A 30 -11.19 -16.31 39.65
CA ILE A 30 -10.65 -15.45 38.59
C ILE A 30 -11.72 -15.07 37.56
N LEU A 31 -12.87 -15.73 37.63
CA LEU A 31 -14.13 -15.39 36.97
C LEU A 31 -15.26 -15.77 37.94
N SER A 32 -16.30 -14.93 38.03
CA SER A 32 -17.53 -15.23 38.78
C SER A 32 -18.74 -14.63 38.07
N GLU A 33 -19.83 -15.38 37.99
CA GLU A 33 -21.14 -14.92 37.51
C GLU A 33 -22.26 -15.64 38.28
N ASP A 34 -23.23 -14.89 38.77
CA ASP A 34 -24.36 -15.39 39.58
C ASP A 34 -25.71 -15.26 38.84
N PHE A 35 -25.71 -14.76 37.60
CA PHE A 35 -26.88 -14.55 36.75
C PHE A 35 -28.06 -13.84 37.45
N SER A 36 -27.81 -13.10 38.54
CA SER A 36 -28.87 -12.45 39.33
C SER A 36 -29.66 -11.41 38.54
N ALA A 37 -29.08 -10.89 37.45
CA ALA A 37 -29.74 -10.01 36.50
C ALA A 37 -30.80 -10.69 35.63
N PHE A 38 -30.86 -12.04 35.56
CA PHE A 38 -31.85 -12.82 34.79
C PHE A 38 -33.21 -12.86 35.50
N THR A 39 -33.74 -11.70 35.85
CA THR A 39 -34.84 -11.53 36.81
C THR A 39 -36.22 -11.91 36.28
N GLU A 40 -36.40 -11.99 34.97
CA GLU A 40 -37.69 -12.35 34.38
C GLU A 40 -37.96 -13.86 34.37
N GLY A 41 -39.23 -14.24 34.36
CA GLY A 41 -39.65 -15.64 34.40
C GLY A 41 -39.46 -16.31 35.76
N THR A 42 -39.43 -17.64 35.77
CA THR A 42 -39.18 -18.46 36.97
C THR A 42 -38.42 -19.72 36.60
N GLU A 43 -37.77 -20.36 37.56
CA GLU A 43 -37.06 -21.63 37.31
C GLU A 43 -37.94 -22.75 36.72
N SER A 44 -39.24 -22.77 37.00
CA SER A 44 -40.19 -23.75 36.45
C SER A 44 -40.83 -23.31 35.13
N THR A 45 -40.73 -22.03 34.80
CA THR A 45 -41.30 -21.44 33.58
C THR A 45 -40.39 -20.29 33.16
N PRO A 46 -39.27 -20.60 32.49
CA PRO A 46 -38.37 -19.61 31.93
C PRO A 46 -39.09 -18.73 30.90
N VAL A 47 -38.53 -17.56 30.63
CA VAL A 47 -39.04 -16.66 29.59
C VAL A 47 -38.91 -17.31 28.22
N GLU A 48 -39.95 -17.23 27.39
CA GLU A 48 -39.97 -17.87 26.07
C GLU A 48 -38.97 -17.23 25.08
N SER A 49 -38.74 -15.92 25.17
CA SER A 49 -37.78 -15.23 24.30
C SER A 49 -36.33 -15.54 24.67
N GLU A 50 -35.55 -15.99 23.70
CA GLU A 50 -34.10 -16.15 23.81
C GLU A 50 -33.43 -14.77 24.00
N LEU A 51 -32.51 -14.70 24.96
CA LEU A 51 -31.77 -13.49 25.31
C LEU A 51 -30.51 -13.31 24.44
N SER A 52 -29.89 -14.40 24.00
CA SER A 52 -28.71 -14.36 23.14
C SER A 52 -29.03 -13.81 21.75
N THR A 53 -28.14 -12.97 21.23
CA THR A 53 -28.22 -12.43 19.87
C THR A 53 -27.91 -13.49 18.81
N GLY A 54 -28.15 -13.19 17.52
CA GLY A 54 -27.86 -14.10 16.41
C GLY A 54 -26.40 -14.56 16.31
N ASN A 55 -25.45 -13.80 16.88
CA ASN A 55 -24.03 -14.18 16.98
C ASN A 55 -23.69 -14.92 18.29
N ALA A 56 -24.70 -15.48 18.96
CA ALA A 56 -24.59 -16.18 20.24
C ALA A 56 -24.05 -15.31 21.39
N MET A 57 -24.19 -13.98 21.34
CA MET A 57 -23.72 -13.09 22.41
C MET A 57 -24.84 -12.84 23.41
N ILE A 58 -24.55 -13.05 24.70
CA ILE A 58 -25.44 -12.66 25.81
C ILE A 58 -25.20 -11.16 26.11
N PRO A 59 -26.22 -10.31 26.19
CA PRO A 59 -26.02 -8.88 26.48
C PRO A 59 -25.32 -8.68 27.84
N MET A 60 -24.24 -7.90 27.85
CA MET A 60 -23.32 -7.79 28.99
C MET A 60 -23.97 -7.19 30.25
N GLU A 61 -25.06 -6.44 30.11
CA GLU A 61 -25.84 -5.93 31.23
C GLU A 61 -26.46 -7.03 32.10
N PHE A 62 -26.63 -8.24 31.55
CA PHE A 62 -27.11 -9.41 32.28
C PHE A 62 -25.99 -10.24 32.91
N THR A 63 -24.73 -9.94 32.60
CA THR A 63 -23.56 -10.72 33.02
C THR A 63 -22.45 -9.81 33.55
N HIS A 64 -22.83 -8.84 34.38
CA HIS A 64 -21.95 -7.91 35.09
C HIS A 64 -20.89 -7.18 34.23
N GLY A 65 -21.24 -6.88 32.97
CA GLY A 65 -20.35 -6.17 32.06
C GLY A 65 -19.32 -7.06 31.35
N ILE A 66 -19.39 -8.38 31.54
CA ILE A 66 -18.48 -9.35 30.90
C ILE A 66 -19.22 -10.06 29.77
N GLN A 67 -18.58 -10.24 28.63
CA GLN A 67 -19.20 -10.85 27.46
C GLN A 67 -19.22 -12.38 27.55
N TRP A 68 -20.40 -12.95 27.80
CA TRP A 68 -20.66 -14.39 27.71
C TRP A 68 -21.23 -14.79 26.34
N LYS A 69 -21.11 -16.07 25.98
CA LYS A 69 -21.71 -16.60 24.75
C LYS A 69 -22.65 -17.77 25.06
N GLY A 70 -23.64 -17.99 24.20
CA GLY A 70 -24.56 -19.10 24.30
C GLY A 70 -25.68 -19.04 23.27
N ARG A 71 -26.40 -20.16 23.14
CA ARG A 71 -27.64 -20.27 22.37
C ARG A 71 -28.68 -21.02 23.19
N GLY A 72 -29.95 -20.65 23.00
CA GLY A 72 -31.05 -21.10 23.86
C GLY A 72 -30.91 -20.55 25.27
N ILE A 73 -30.47 -19.30 25.42
CA ILE A 73 -30.28 -18.64 26.73
C ILE A 73 -31.53 -17.87 27.10
N HIS A 74 -32.10 -18.13 28.28
CA HIS A 74 -33.35 -17.54 28.73
C HIS A 74 -33.27 -17.11 30.20
N GLN A 75 -34.00 -16.05 30.54
CA GLN A 75 -34.16 -15.62 31.93
C GLN A 75 -35.08 -16.56 32.70
N ALA A 76 -34.77 -16.82 33.97
CA ALA A 76 -35.54 -17.74 34.81
C ALA A 76 -35.57 -17.35 36.31
N GLY A 77 -35.84 -16.08 36.61
CA GLY A 77 -36.10 -15.63 37.99
C GLY A 77 -34.85 -15.56 38.88
N GLY A 78 -33.74 -15.08 38.32
CA GLY A 78 -32.45 -14.92 39.00
C GLY A 78 -31.43 -16.00 38.66
N VAL A 79 -31.70 -16.85 37.67
CA VAL A 79 -30.78 -17.87 37.14
C VAL A 79 -30.85 -17.91 35.62
N CYS A 80 -29.84 -18.54 34.99
CA CYS A 80 -29.83 -18.75 33.55
C CYS A 80 -30.49 -20.10 33.19
N ALA A 81 -31.54 -20.05 32.36
CA ALA A 81 -32.10 -21.23 31.72
C ALA A 81 -31.47 -21.47 30.36
N VAL A 82 -31.08 -22.71 30.09
CA VAL A 82 -30.50 -23.14 28.81
C VAL A 82 -31.45 -24.16 28.18
N LEU A 83 -32.16 -23.72 27.14
CA LEU A 83 -33.24 -24.43 26.46
C LEU A 83 -32.82 -24.91 25.06
N SER A 84 -33.62 -25.78 24.43
CA SER A 84 -33.44 -26.05 23.00
C SER A 84 -33.70 -24.80 22.16
N TYR A 85 -33.03 -24.68 21.02
CA TYR A 85 -33.21 -23.58 20.09
C TYR A 85 -33.26 -24.09 18.65
N ASP A 86 -33.86 -23.31 17.75
CA ASP A 86 -33.90 -23.63 16.33
C ASP A 86 -32.62 -23.16 15.63
N ASP A 87 -31.80 -24.10 15.18
CA ASP A 87 -30.61 -23.85 14.41
C ASP A 87 -30.94 -23.88 12.90
N TYR A 88 -30.54 -22.83 12.18
CA TYR A 88 -30.83 -22.73 10.74
C TYR A 88 -30.31 -23.93 9.92
N THR A 89 -29.23 -24.57 10.36
CA THR A 89 -28.61 -25.70 9.66
C THR A 89 -29.16 -27.05 10.10
N TYR A 90 -29.39 -27.21 11.41
CA TYR A 90 -29.67 -28.52 12.02
C TYR A 90 -31.10 -28.68 12.57
N GLY A 91 -31.93 -27.63 12.53
CA GLY A 91 -33.24 -27.59 13.17
C GLY A 91 -33.13 -27.47 14.69
N GLU A 92 -34.14 -27.97 15.41
CA GLU A 92 -34.15 -27.94 16.88
C GLU A 92 -32.94 -28.70 17.47
N THR A 93 -32.10 -27.98 18.21
CA THR A 93 -30.89 -28.49 18.84
C THR A 93 -30.77 -28.01 20.29
N GLN A 94 -29.89 -28.64 21.06
CA GLN A 94 -29.69 -28.33 22.48
C GLN A 94 -28.95 -27.01 22.67
N GLY A 95 -29.42 -26.21 23.63
CA GLY A 95 -28.76 -24.99 24.05
C GLY A 95 -27.43 -25.25 24.76
N TRP A 96 -26.59 -24.23 24.75
CA TRP A 96 -25.28 -24.25 25.37
C TRP A 96 -24.92 -22.85 25.87
N ILE A 97 -24.08 -22.81 26.89
CA ILE A 97 -23.49 -21.59 27.43
C ILE A 97 -21.98 -21.73 27.44
N GLN A 98 -21.28 -20.62 27.28
CA GLN A 98 -19.83 -20.57 27.22
C GLN A 98 -19.33 -19.43 28.11
N THR A 99 -18.35 -19.73 28.95
CA THR A 99 -17.63 -18.72 29.72
C THR A 99 -16.95 -17.70 28.79
N PRO A 100 -16.72 -16.47 29.26
CA PRO A 100 -15.78 -15.55 28.61
C PRO A 100 -14.38 -16.16 28.52
N TYR A 101 -13.55 -15.56 27.67
CA TYR A 101 -12.12 -15.81 27.68
C TYR A 101 -11.55 -15.47 29.05
N THR A 102 -10.90 -16.46 29.67
CA THR A 102 -10.36 -16.37 31.02
C THR A 102 -8.89 -16.74 30.99
N ASP A 103 -8.07 -15.96 31.69
CA ASP A 103 -6.64 -16.20 31.77
C ASP A 103 -6.29 -17.24 32.83
N VAL A 104 -6.03 -18.46 32.36
CA VAL A 104 -5.72 -19.63 33.20
C VAL A 104 -4.25 -20.00 33.15
N ARG A 105 -3.33 -19.05 32.82
CA ARG A 105 -1.89 -19.33 32.68
C ARG A 105 -1.17 -19.65 34.01
N LEU A 106 -1.76 -19.34 35.16
CA LEU A 106 -1.18 -19.71 36.45
C LEU A 106 -1.42 -21.20 36.75
N ASP A 107 -0.86 -21.69 37.85
CA ASP A 107 -1.04 -23.06 38.34
C ASP A 107 -0.84 -24.15 37.28
N ASP A 108 0.12 -23.97 36.36
CA ASP A 108 0.36 -24.87 35.23
C ASP A 108 -0.93 -25.18 34.45
N GLY A 109 -1.73 -24.15 34.14
CA GLY A 109 -2.97 -24.31 33.41
C GLY A 109 -4.10 -24.97 34.19
N ASN A 110 -3.90 -25.33 35.46
CA ASN A 110 -4.90 -25.99 36.28
C ASN A 110 -5.92 -24.98 36.81
N PHE A 111 -7.20 -25.33 36.76
CA PHE A 111 -8.27 -24.57 37.39
C PHE A 111 -9.45 -25.49 37.71
N ILE A 112 -10.33 -25.03 38.59
CA ILE A 112 -11.59 -25.67 38.91
C ILE A 112 -12.69 -24.81 38.34
N LEU A 113 -13.51 -25.39 37.46
CA LEU A 113 -14.81 -24.84 37.14
C LEU A 113 -15.80 -25.30 38.21
N ARG A 114 -16.37 -24.36 38.95
CA ARG A 114 -17.44 -24.61 39.92
C ARG A 114 -18.71 -23.93 39.42
N PHE A 115 -19.84 -24.61 39.49
CA PHE A 115 -21.14 -24.02 39.19
C PHE A 115 -22.26 -24.79 39.87
N ARG A 116 -23.45 -24.20 39.97
CA ARG A 116 -24.67 -24.92 40.29
C ARG A 116 -25.43 -25.26 39.03
N ALA A 117 -26.00 -26.46 38.97
CA ALA A 117 -26.93 -26.83 37.90
C ALA A 117 -28.02 -27.78 38.38
N ARG A 118 -29.13 -27.78 37.64
CA ARG A 118 -30.17 -28.80 37.71
C ARG A 118 -30.91 -28.95 36.38
N SER A 119 -31.48 -30.13 36.15
CA SER A 119 -32.37 -30.39 35.03
C SER A 119 -33.73 -29.71 35.26
N ILE A 120 -34.36 -29.24 34.18
CA ILE A 120 -35.77 -28.83 34.20
C ILE A 120 -36.68 -30.06 34.14
N ALA A 121 -36.27 -31.12 33.42
CA ALA A 121 -36.99 -32.38 33.37
C ALA A 121 -36.85 -33.16 34.69
N GLN A 122 -37.86 -33.97 35.02
CA GLN A 122 -37.83 -34.85 36.20
C GLN A 122 -36.88 -36.07 36.03
N THR A 123 -36.34 -36.25 34.83
CA THR A 123 -35.36 -37.28 34.49
C THR A 123 -33.93 -36.81 34.76
N LYS A 124 -33.04 -37.77 35.05
CA LYS A 124 -31.60 -37.48 35.09
C LYS A 124 -31.13 -37.07 33.70
N ASP A 125 -30.31 -36.04 33.62
CA ASP A 125 -29.61 -35.68 32.39
C ASP A 125 -28.10 -35.57 32.62
N SER A 126 -27.34 -35.35 31.57
CA SER A 126 -25.90 -35.15 31.62
C SER A 126 -25.50 -33.88 30.90
N LEU A 127 -24.64 -33.12 31.57
CA LEU A 127 -23.90 -32.02 30.99
C LEU A 127 -22.61 -32.56 30.37
N ILE A 128 -22.25 -32.01 29.22
CA ILE A 128 -20.92 -32.13 28.64
C ILE A 128 -20.24 -30.77 28.65
N LEU A 129 -19.01 -30.75 29.15
CA LEU A 129 -18.19 -29.57 29.27
C LEU A 129 -16.98 -29.72 28.36
N TYR A 130 -16.69 -28.70 27.56
CA TYR A 130 -15.57 -28.67 26.64
C TYR A 130 -14.64 -27.51 26.99
N LEU A 131 -13.41 -27.82 27.40
CA LEU A 131 -12.35 -26.84 27.53
C LEU A 131 -11.70 -26.57 26.18
N GLN A 132 -11.72 -25.32 25.75
CA GLN A 132 -11.19 -24.85 24.48
C GLN A 132 -10.40 -23.55 24.68
N ASP A 133 -9.75 -23.09 23.62
CA ASP A 133 -9.31 -21.70 23.49
C ASP A 133 -9.59 -21.16 22.08
N GLN A 134 -9.38 -19.86 21.90
CA GLN A 134 -9.66 -19.15 20.64
C GLN A 134 -8.89 -19.71 19.42
N TYR A 135 -7.76 -20.39 19.60
CA TYR A 135 -6.89 -20.84 18.51
C TYR A 135 -7.08 -22.33 18.17
N SER A 136 -7.66 -23.09 19.10
CA SER A 136 -7.91 -24.51 18.94
C SER A 136 -9.19 -24.79 18.14
N SER A 137 -9.10 -25.69 17.15
CA SER A 137 -10.28 -26.20 16.42
C SER A 137 -10.95 -27.40 17.11
N ASN A 138 -10.36 -27.92 18.18
CA ASN A 138 -10.85 -29.02 18.99
C ASN A 138 -10.73 -28.68 20.48
N TYR A 139 -11.53 -29.32 21.32
CA TYR A 139 -11.39 -29.23 22.77
C TYR A 139 -10.11 -29.93 23.26
N TYR A 140 -9.50 -29.37 24.30
CA TYR A 140 -8.36 -29.97 25.01
C TYR A 140 -8.79 -31.10 25.93
N THR A 141 -9.91 -30.91 26.62
CA THR A 141 -10.49 -31.90 27.53
C THR A 141 -12.00 -31.77 27.51
N SER A 142 -12.68 -32.90 27.60
CA SER A 142 -14.12 -32.93 27.81
C SER A 142 -14.47 -33.72 29.06
N GLU A 143 -15.45 -33.22 29.80
CA GLU A 143 -15.92 -33.82 31.04
C GLU A 143 -17.42 -33.99 30.99
N LYS A 144 -17.89 -35.12 31.50
CA LYS A 144 -19.32 -35.42 31.61
C LYS A 144 -19.75 -35.38 33.08
N ARG A 145 -20.83 -34.67 33.39
CA ARG A 145 -21.39 -34.57 34.74
C ARG A 145 -22.89 -34.82 34.70
N THR A 146 -23.40 -35.65 35.60
CA THR A 146 -24.83 -35.95 35.68
C THR A 146 -25.53 -34.94 36.58
N ILE A 147 -26.68 -34.44 36.14
CA ILE A 147 -27.56 -33.56 36.89
C ILE A 147 -28.91 -34.22 37.15
N THR A 148 -29.56 -33.82 38.24
CA THR A 148 -30.95 -34.21 38.56
C THR A 148 -31.85 -32.98 38.56
N ASP A 149 -33.12 -33.16 38.89
CA ASP A 149 -34.13 -32.09 39.08
C ASP A 149 -33.90 -31.25 40.35
N GLN A 150 -32.84 -31.52 41.11
CA GLN A 150 -32.46 -30.78 42.32
C GLN A 150 -31.18 -30.01 42.07
N TRP A 151 -31.04 -28.83 42.66
CA TRP A 151 -29.80 -28.04 42.57
C TRP A 151 -28.61 -28.80 43.14
N GLN A 152 -27.53 -28.86 42.36
CA GLN A 152 -26.27 -29.49 42.74
C GLN A 152 -25.11 -28.54 42.45
N THR A 153 -24.17 -28.41 43.39
CA THR A 153 -22.87 -27.81 43.11
C THR A 153 -21.97 -28.84 42.44
N ILE A 154 -21.45 -28.48 41.28
CA ILE A 154 -20.57 -29.31 40.45
C ILE A 154 -19.21 -28.65 40.40
N GLU A 155 -18.17 -29.44 40.68
CA GLU A 155 -16.77 -29.03 40.53
C GLU A 155 -16.09 -29.91 39.49
N VAL A 156 -15.44 -29.27 38.54
CA VAL A 156 -14.74 -29.95 37.45
C VAL A 156 -13.31 -29.42 37.38
N PRO A 157 -12.31 -30.25 37.73
CA PRO A 157 -10.92 -29.87 37.53
C PRO A 157 -10.58 -29.95 36.05
N PHE A 158 -9.88 -28.94 35.56
CA PHE A 158 -9.37 -28.84 34.20
C PHE A 158 -7.88 -28.50 34.23
N GLN A 159 -7.16 -28.95 33.21
CA GLN A 159 -5.81 -28.48 32.91
C GLN A 159 -5.76 -28.06 31.45
N HIS A 160 -5.45 -26.79 31.18
CA HIS A 160 -5.33 -26.28 29.82
C HIS A 160 -3.92 -26.55 29.23
N ASN A 161 -3.90 -27.01 27.97
CA ASN A 161 -2.71 -27.16 27.14
C ASN A 161 -1.49 -27.81 27.84
N PHE A 162 -1.71 -28.98 28.46
CA PHE A 162 -0.67 -29.80 29.08
C PHE A 162 0.24 -29.06 30.09
N GLY A 163 -0.27 -28.04 30.77
CA GLY A 163 0.52 -27.28 31.75
C GLY A 163 0.81 -25.84 31.36
N MET A 164 0.55 -25.44 30.11
CA MET A 164 0.96 -24.12 29.63
C MET A 164 -0.09 -23.02 29.89
N GLY A 165 -1.36 -23.41 29.99
CA GLY A 165 -2.48 -22.47 30.10
C GLY A 165 -2.65 -21.57 28.87
N SER A 166 -3.64 -20.67 28.94
CA SER A 166 -3.92 -19.67 27.91
C SER A 166 -4.65 -18.48 28.50
N ARG A 167 -4.41 -17.30 27.94
CA ARG A 167 -5.16 -16.07 28.25
C ARG A 167 -6.57 -16.06 27.64
N LEU A 168 -6.84 -16.99 26.72
CA LEU A 168 -8.05 -17.07 25.89
C LEU A 168 -8.78 -18.41 26.06
N ALA A 169 -8.62 -19.06 27.21
CA ALA A 169 -9.32 -20.30 27.50
C ALA A 169 -10.80 -20.02 27.80
N TYR A 170 -11.66 -20.96 27.45
CA TYR A 170 -13.07 -20.93 27.80
C TYR A 170 -13.63 -22.34 27.97
N VAL A 171 -14.71 -22.44 28.73
CA VAL A 171 -15.46 -23.69 28.90
C VAL A 171 -16.85 -23.52 28.30
N GLN A 172 -17.19 -24.38 27.34
CA GLN A 172 -18.54 -24.51 26.81
C GLN A 172 -19.26 -25.65 27.51
N ILE A 173 -20.50 -25.42 27.94
CA ILE A 173 -21.34 -26.35 28.69
C ILE A 173 -22.65 -26.51 27.94
N GLY A 174 -23.06 -27.75 27.69
CA GLY A 174 -24.36 -28.08 27.11
C GLY A 174 -24.91 -29.38 27.68
N ALA A 175 -26.22 -29.59 27.53
CA ALA A 175 -26.88 -30.82 27.94
C ALA A 175 -27.01 -31.80 26.77
N TYR A 176 -27.15 -33.10 27.08
CA TYR A 176 -27.34 -34.12 26.05
C TYR A 176 -28.79 -34.22 25.58
N ASN A 177 -29.77 -34.09 26.48
CA ASN A 177 -31.15 -34.47 26.17
C ASN A 177 -32.18 -33.40 26.55
N ASP A 178 -32.04 -32.80 27.72
CA ASP A 178 -33.08 -31.98 28.34
C ASP A 178 -32.61 -30.54 28.63
N SER A 179 -33.56 -29.63 28.72
CA SER A 179 -33.30 -28.26 29.17
C SER A 179 -32.87 -28.22 30.63
N TRP A 180 -32.03 -27.24 30.97
CA TRP A 180 -31.38 -27.19 32.28
C TRP A 180 -31.20 -25.75 32.77
N LEU A 181 -30.93 -25.60 34.06
CA LEU A 181 -30.64 -24.32 34.71
C LEU A 181 -29.18 -24.32 35.18
N ILE A 182 -28.54 -23.17 35.09
CA ILE A 182 -27.19 -22.91 35.59
C ILE A 182 -27.16 -21.64 36.42
N ASP A 183 -26.36 -21.68 37.48
CA ASP A 183 -26.19 -20.57 38.39
C ASP A 183 -24.83 -20.61 39.12
N ASP A 184 -24.43 -19.50 39.75
CA ASP A 184 -23.22 -19.36 40.58
C ASP A 184 -21.96 -20.00 39.95
N ILE A 185 -21.60 -19.58 38.74
CA ILE A 185 -20.44 -20.10 38.01
C ILE A 185 -19.16 -19.35 38.36
N GLU A 186 -18.14 -20.10 38.74
CA GLU A 186 -16.81 -19.62 39.10
C GLU A 186 -15.73 -20.40 38.35
N ILE A 187 -14.68 -19.70 37.88
CA ILE A 187 -13.40 -20.33 37.55
C ILE A 187 -12.44 -20.01 38.69
N ILE A 188 -11.95 -21.04 39.35
CA ILE A 188 -11.10 -20.94 40.53
C ILE A 188 -9.71 -21.45 40.18
N GLN A 189 -8.68 -20.64 40.41
CA GLN A 189 -7.29 -21.01 40.15
C GLN A 189 -6.42 -20.72 41.37
N ASP A 190 -5.35 -21.49 41.56
CA ASP A 190 -4.32 -21.16 42.55
C ASP A 190 -3.49 -19.96 42.07
N VAL A 191 -3.63 -18.83 42.76
CA VAL A 191 -2.96 -17.57 42.41
C VAL A 191 -1.79 -17.35 43.36
N TYR A 192 -0.58 -17.49 42.82
CA TYR A 192 0.68 -17.24 43.51
C TYR A 192 1.56 -16.20 42.79
N ASP A 193 1.10 -15.67 41.66
CA ASP A 193 1.77 -14.66 40.84
C ASP A 193 0.72 -13.87 40.04
N ILE A 194 1.16 -12.92 39.20
CA ILE A 194 0.32 -12.19 38.24
C ILE A 194 0.78 -12.46 36.81
N CYS A 195 -0.16 -12.75 35.91
CA CYS A 195 0.13 -13.01 34.51
C CYS A 195 0.74 -11.80 33.80
N SER A 196 1.67 -12.03 32.87
CA SER A 196 2.16 -10.95 32.01
C SER A 196 1.07 -10.50 31.02
N PRO A 197 0.94 -9.18 30.78
CA PRO A 197 0.04 -8.65 29.76
C PRO A 197 0.39 -9.20 28.36
N HIS A 198 -0.58 -9.14 27.45
CA HIS A 198 -0.31 -9.32 26.03
C HIS A 198 -0.23 -7.95 25.37
N ALA A 199 0.98 -7.54 24.97
CA ALA A 199 1.18 -6.29 24.27
C ALA A 199 0.71 -6.44 22.82
N ILE A 200 -0.03 -5.45 22.32
CA ILE A 200 -0.60 -5.41 20.98
C ILE A 200 -0.01 -4.25 20.17
N SER A 201 -0.32 -4.15 18.88
CA SER A 201 0.20 -3.08 18.03
C SER A 201 -0.06 -1.69 18.65
N PRO A 202 0.95 -0.80 18.66
CA PRO A 202 0.78 0.56 19.17
C PRO A 202 -0.13 1.37 18.23
N ARG A 203 -0.55 2.54 18.70
CA ARG A 203 -1.29 3.52 17.89
C ARG A 203 -0.66 4.90 17.99
N ASP A 204 -1.10 5.80 17.13
CA ASP A 204 -0.65 7.19 17.09
C ASP A 204 0.89 7.27 16.95
N VAL A 205 1.44 6.41 16.09
CA VAL A 205 2.89 6.28 15.91
C VAL A 205 3.42 7.39 15.01
N THR A 206 4.39 8.13 15.51
CA THR A 206 5.14 9.16 14.79
C THR A 206 6.64 8.93 14.94
N PHE A 207 7.46 9.82 14.37
CA PHE A 207 8.90 9.81 14.61
C PHE A 207 9.29 10.23 16.04
N GLU A 208 8.37 10.79 16.82
CA GLU A 208 8.66 11.39 18.13
C GLU A 208 8.02 10.61 19.30
N HIS A 209 6.89 9.96 19.04
CA HIS A 209 6.09 9.27 20.06
C HIS A 209 5.23 8.14 19.49
N PHE A 210 4.75 7.28 20.38
CA PHE A 210 3.70 6.30 20.14
C PHE A 210 2.89 6.04 21.41
N THR A 211 1.71 5.45 21.27
CA THR A 211 0.90 4.97 22.39
C THR A 211 0.98 3.45 22.46
N ALA A 212 1.69 2.93 23.46
CA ALA A 212 1.77 1.50 23.78
C ALA A 212 0.42 1.01 24.29
N ARG A 213 0.01 -0.21 23.92
CA ARG A 213 -1.29 -0.80 24.28
C ARG A 213 -1.16 -2.29 24.58
N TRP A 214 -2.02 -2.79 25.46
CA TRP A 214 -2.03 -4.20 25.87
C TRP A 214 -3.40 -4.64 26.37
N ASP A 215 -3.59 -5.95 26.43
CA ASP A 215 -4.78 -6.56 27.04
C ASP A 215 -4.73 -6.46 28.57
N ALA A 216 -5.89 -6.20 29.19
CA ALA A 216 -6.02 -6.12 30.64
C ALA A 216 -5.74 -7.46 31.32
N VAL A 217 -5.10 -7.43 32.49
CA VAL A 217 -4.89 -8.56 33.38
C VAL A 217 -5.79 -8.40 34.60
N TRP A 218 -6.66 -9.39 34.86
CA TRP A 218 -7.78 -9.30 35.82
C TRP A 218 -7.37 -8.87 37.25
N SER A 219 -6.17 -9.25 37.70
CA SER A 219 -5.67 -8.94 39.06
C SER A 219 -4.69 -7.78 39.10
N ALA A 220 -4.46 -7.08 37.97
CA ALA A 220 -3.58 -5.93 37.91
C ALA A 220 -4.27 -4.67 38.46
N THR A 221 -3.55 -3.93 39.30
CA THR A 221 -3.97 -2.58 39.73
C THR A 221 -3.23 -1.49 38.95
N SER A 222 -2.16 -1.85 38.25
CA SER A 222 -1.30 -0.95 37.46
C SER A 222 -0.44 -1.76 36.48
N TYR A 223 0.19 -1.07 35.54
CA TYR A 223 1.10 -1.62 34.56
C TYR A 223 2.37 -0.78 34.49
N LEU A 224 3.50 -1.43 34.17
CA LEU A 224 4.81 -0.81 34.01
C LEU A 224 5.26 -0.94 32.55
N THR A 225 5.24 0.14 31.80
CA THR A 225 5.66 0.17 30.39
C THR A 225 7.15 0.52 30.28
N SER A 226 7.88 -0.25 29.50
CA SER A 226 9.26 0.06 29.12
C SER A 226 9.40 0.05 27.60
N ALA A 227 10.07 1.07 27.06
CA ALA A 227 10.33 1.22 25.64
C ALA A 227 11.82 1.52 25.40
N TYR A 228 12.37 0.86 24.39
CA TYR A 228 13.81 0.84 24.14
C TYR A 228 14.12 0.56 22.66
N TYR A 229 15.36 0.78 22.28
CA TYR A 229 15.94 0.26 21.04
C TYR A 229 17.16 -0.60 21.39
N TYR A 230 17.61 -1.45 20.47
CA TYR A 230 18.85 -2.21 20.66
C TYR A 230 20.05 -1.43 20.13
N ALA A 231 21.13 -1.35 20.91
CA ALA A 231 22.37 -0.68 20.50
C ALA A 231 23.15 -1.49 19.45
N ASP A 232 22.85 -2.77 19.34
CA ASP A 232 23.49 -3.75 18.47
C ASP A 232 22.45 -4.61 17.73
N GLU A 233 22.81 -5.09 16.55
CA GLU A 233 21.93 -5.93 15.72
C GLU A 233 21.66 -7.31 16.33
N GLU A 234 22.56 -7.81 17.19
CA GLU A 234 22.40 -9.08 17.91
C GLU A 234 21.39 -8.97 19.07
N LYS A 235 20.81 -7.79 19.29
CA LYS A 235 19.83 -7.49 20.34
C LYS A 235 20.31 -7.82 21.76
N THR A 236 21.60 -7.59 22.04
CA THR A 236 22.21 -7.92 23.33
C THR A 236 22.11 -6.79 24.35
N GLN A 237 22.03 -5.53 23.90
CA GLN A 237 21.98 -4.35 24.77
C GLN A 237 20.78 -3.44 24.45
N ARG A 238 19.85 -3.33 25.40
CA ARG A 238 18.72 -2.38 25.34
C ARG A 238 19.15 -1.00 25.81
N VAL A 239 18.74 0.03 25.08
CA VAL A 239 18.83 1.45 25.47
C VAL A 239 17.42 1.98 25.66
N TYR A 240 17.07 2.28 26.91
CA TYR A 240 15.72 2.69 27.30
C TYR A 240 15.48 4.18 27.05
N ILE A 241 14.37 4.48 26.38
CA ILE A 241 13.81 5.84 26.29
C ILE A 241 12.71 6.06 27.33
N ALA A 242 12.11 4.97 27.81
CA ALA A 242 11.17 4.93 28.91
C ALA A 242 11.36 3.61 29.66
N GLU A 243 11.43 3.65 30.99
CA GLU A 243 11.65 2.45 31.80
C GLU A 243 10.67 2.42 32.97
N ASN A 244 9.88 1.35 33.06
CA ASN A 244 8.88 1.10 34.09
C ASN A 244 7.95 2.30 34.38
N ILE A 245 7.46 2.95 33.33
CA ILE A 245 6.46 4.01 33.45
C ILE A 245 5.16 3.40 33.94
N GLU A 246 4.71 3.82 35.11
CA GLU A 246 3.54 3.25 35.77
C GLU A 246 2.24 3.94 35.33
N THR A 247 1.23 3.15 34.97
CA THR A 247 -0.10 3.61 34.57
C THR A 247 -1.18 2.66 35.10
N THR A 248 -2.37 3.16 35.40
CA THR A 248 -3.56 2.34 35.72
C THR A 248 -4.35 1.94 34.47
N GLU A 249 -4.10 2.63 33.35
CA GLU A 249 -4.77 2.37 32.08
C GLU A 249 -4.12 1.18 31.34
N CYS A 250 -4.81 0.65 30.34
CA CYS A 250 -4.25 -0.37 29.44
C CYS A 250 -3.48 0.23 28.25
N GLU A 251 -2.99 1.47 28.42
CA GLU A 251 -2.17 2.17 27.47
C GLU A 251 -1.20 3.15 28.14
N CYS A 252 -0.10 3.46 27.46
CA CYS A 252 0.89 4.43 27.91
C CYS A 252 1.49 5.15 26.70
N GLN A 253 1.45 6.49 26.70
CA GLN A 253 2.18 7.28 25.71
C GLN A 253 3.67 7.27 26.02
N VAL A 254 4.48 7.00 25.01
CA VAL A 254 5.94 6.99 25.06
C VAL A 254 6.45 8.07 24.11
N THR A 255 7.37 8.91 24.56
CA THR A 255 7.98 10.01 23.80
C THR A 255 9.50 9.89 23.79
N GLY A 256 10.18 10.69 22.96
CA GLY A 256 11.64 10.71 22.89
C GLY A 256 12.22 9.72 21.87
N MET A 257 11.40 9.33 20.87
CA MET A 257 11.90 8.60 19.71
C MET A 257 12.77 9.50 18.83
N GLU A 258 13.62 8.87 18.02
CA GLU A 258 14.56 9.52 17.11
C GLU A 258 14.54 8.77 15.78
N LYS A 259 14.71 9.49 14.67
CA LYS A 259 14.81 8.91 13.34
C LYS A 259 15.97 7.91 13.24
N GLY A 260 15.80 6.89 12.38
CA GLY A 260 16.84 5.89 12.12
C GLY A 260 17.01 4.80 13.19
N LYS A 261 16.14 4.75 14.22
CA LYS A 261 16.15 3.69 15.24
C LYS A 261 14.89 2.84 15.18
N THR A 262 15.04 1.54 15.43
CA THR A 262 13.94 0.60 15.58
C THR A 262 13.60 0.44 17.06
N TYR A 263 12.39 0.86 17.43
CA TYR A 263 11.93 0.82 18.82
C TYR A 263 11.09 -0.42 19.10
N PHE A 264 11.13 -0.85 20.36
CA PHE A 264 10.37 -1.95 20.91
C PHE A 264 9.77 -1.52 22.25
N PHE A 265 8.69 -2.17 22.67
CA PHE A 265 8.18 -2.02 24.03
C PHE A 265 7.72 -3.34 24.65
N THR A 266 7.71 -3.35 25.98
CA THR A 266 7.21 -4.42 26.83
C THR A 266 6.45 -3.84 28.00
N VAL A 267 5.53 -4.61 28.57
CA VAL A 267 4.70 -4.19 29.70
C VAL A 267 4.71 -5.26 30.78
N LYS A 268 4.73 -4.85 32.05
CA LYS A 268 4.50 -5.75 33.19
C LYS A 268 3.20 -5.38 33.87
N ALA A 269 2.43 -6.37 34.31
CA ALA A 269 1.29 -6.17 35.19
C ALA A 269 1.79 -6.10 36.64
N LYS A 270 1.15 -5.27 37.46
CA LYS A 270 1.51 -5.09 38.87
C LYS A 270 0.26 -4.97 39.72
N ASN A 271 0.30 -5.62 40.88
CA ASN A 271 -0.65 -5.41 41.97
C ASN A 271 0.10 -5.18 43.29
N GLU A 272 -0.60 -5.18 44.42
CA GLU A 272 0.02 -4.93 45.74
C GLU A 272 1.13 -5.92 46.08
N LYS A 273 1.01 -7.17 45.60
CA LYS A 273 1.87 -8.30 46.02
C LYS A 273 2.85 -8.76 44.94
N TYR A 274 2.48 -8.65 43.67
CA TYR A 274 3.19 -9.25 42.54
C TYR A 274 3.45 -8.25 41.41
N THR A 275 4.52 -8.50 40.67
CA THR A 275 4.83 -7.85 39.39
C THR A 275 5.21 -8.95 38.41
N SER A 276 4.53 -8.99 37.27
CA SER A 276 4.73 -10.05 36.27
C SER A 276 6.11 -9.96 35.63
N VAL A 277 6.48 -11.03 34.92
CA VAL A 277 7.48 -10.95 33.85
C VAL A 277 7.04 -10.00 32.72
N GLU A 278 7.96 -9.64 31.83
CA GLU A 278 7.66 -8.83 30.65
C GLU A 278 6.63 -9.54 29.75
N SER A 279 5.77 -8.75 29.11
CA SER A 279 4.93 -9.18 28.00
C SER A 279 5.78 -9.70 26.83
N ASN A 280 5.13 -10.17 25.78
CA ASN A 280 5.77 -10.23 24.47
C ASN A 280 6.37 -8.85 24.12
N GLU A 281 7.53 -8.86 23.46
CA GLU A 281 8.15 -7.67 22.88
C GLU A 281 7.38 -7.29 21.61
N VAL A 282 6.97 -6.02 21.50
CA VAL A 282 6.30 -5.48 20.31
C VAL A 282 7.22 -4.47 19.64
N GLN A 283 7.47 -4.65 18.34
CA GLN A 283 8.17 -3.68 17.52
C GLN A 283 7.24 -2.51 17.15
N VAL A 284 7.77 -1.29 17.20
CA VAL A 284 7.04 -0.07 16.81
C VAL A 284 7.34 0.25 15.35
N TYR A 285 6.31 0.18 14.49
CA TYR A 285 6.40 0.53 13.09
C TYR A 285 5.89 1.95 12.84
N ILE A 286 6.75 2.81 12.26
CA ILE A 286 6.35 4.16 11.87
C ILE A 286 5.58 4.05 10.55
N PRO A 287 4.28 4.41 10.51
CA PRO A 287 3.48 4.21 9.31
C PRO A 287 3.97 5.06 8.13
N ILE A 288 3.82 4.55 6.91
CA ILE A 288 4.01 5.30 5.66
C ILE A 288 2.63 5.51 5.07
N ARG A 289 2.12 6.73 5.21
CA ARG A 289 0.82 7.15 4.65
C ARG A 289 0.96 8.18 3.53
N THR A 290 2.08 8.90 3.50
CA THR A 290 2.41 9.94 2.54
C THR A 290 3.92 9.95 2.33
N MET A 291 4.37 10.36 1.14
CA MET A 291 5.79 10.54 0.85
C MET A 291 6.13 12.04 0.69
N PRO A 292 7.31 12.50 1.15
CA PRO A 292 7.78 13.85 0.87
C PRO A 292 8.08 14.08 -0.61
N VAL A 293 7.75 15.28 -1.12
CA VAL A 293 8.14 15.69 -2.47
C VAL A 293 9.67 15.82 -2.52
N PRO A 294 10.36 15.19 -3.49
CA PRO A 294 11.81 15.31 -3.61
C PRO A 294 12.19 16.75 -4.02
N GLU A 295 13.22 17.30 -3.37
CA GLU A 295 13.82 18.55 -3.80
C GLU A 295 14.68 18.31 -5.03
N LEU A 296 14.49 19.10 -6.08
CA LEU A 296 15.28 18.99 -7.31
C LEU A 296 16.63 19.68 -7.14
N ALA A 297 17.67 19.11 -7.75
CA ALA A 297 18.99 19.71 -7.87
C ALA A 297 19.19 20.27 -9.30
N ASP A 298 20.16 21.16 -9.47
CA ASP A 298 20.48 21.70 -10.80
C ASP A 298 20.83 20.58 -11.79
N PRO A 299 20.35 20.66 -13.05
CA PRO A 299 20.63 19.64 -14.05
C PRO A 299 22.09 19.78 -14.50
N THR A 300 22.70 18.67 -14.91
CA THR A 300 24.08 18.64 -15.41
C THR A 300 24.15 18.11 -16.84
N ASP A 301 25.35 18.13 -17.42
CA ASP A 301 25.64 17.50 -18.72
C ASP A 301 24.73 17.97 -19.87
N ILE A 302 24.35 19.25 -19.85
CA ILE A 302 23.44 19.84 -20.83
C ILE A 302 24.15 19.99 -22.19
N SER A 303 23.75 19.19 -23.16
CA SER A 303 24.18 19.28 -24.56
C SER A 303 23.05 19.81 -25.45
N ASP A 304 23.24 19.79 -26.77
CA ASP A 304 22.22 20.01 -27.79
C ASP A 304 21.27 18.81 -27.99
N THR A 305 21.59 17.66 -27.37
CA THR A 305 20.88 16.39 -27.56
C THR A 305 20.46 15.72 -26.26
N GLY A 306 20.71 16.33 -25.09
CA GLY A 306 20.45 15.69 -23.82
C GLY A 306 20.85 16.50 -22.58
N TYR A 307 20.44 16.00 -21.42
CA TYR A 307 20.83 16.52 -20.11
C TYR A 307 20.59 15.47 -19.01
N THR A 308 21.25 15.65 -17.86
CA THR A 308 21.02 14.82 -16.66
C THR A 308 20.16 15.57 -15.65
N ALA A 309 18.93 15.11 -15.45
CA ALA A 309 18.05 15.53 -14.37
C ALA A 309 18.55 14.99 -13.03
N ARG A 310 18.41 15.77 -11.95
CA ARG A 310 18.92 15.43 -10.61
C ARG A 310 17.96 15.85 -9.50
N TRP A 311 17.92 15.10 -8.42
CA TRP A 311 17.14 15.38 -7.21
C TRP A 311 17.85 14.85 -5.96
N TYR A 312 17.36 15.21 -4.77
CA TYR A 312 17.90 14.73 -3.49
C TYR A 312 17.14 13.50 -2.97
N PRO A 313 17.81 12.60 -2.23
CA PRO A 313 17.18 11.39 -1.74
C PRO A 313 16.11 11.68 -0.69
N VAL A 314 14.99 10.96 -0.75
CA VAL A 314 13.89 11.04 0.22
C VAL A 314 13.93 9.86 1.17
N GLU A 315 13.93 10.12 2.47
CA GLU A 315 13.95 9.09 3.52
C GLU A 315 12.81 8.08 3.31
N ARG A 316 13.14 6.77 3.31
CA ARG A 316 12.21 5.64 3.09
C ARG A 316 11.60 5.56 1.68
N ALA A 317 12.08 6.33 0.70
CA ALA A 317 11.68 6.13 -0.69
C ALA A 317 12.20 4.78 -1.21
N MET A 318 11.32 4.02 -1.86
CA MET A 318 11.66 2.82 -2.63
C MET A 318 12.01 3.15 -4.08
N GLY A 319 11.72 4.38 -4.53
CA GLY A 319 12.11 4.89 -5.83
C GLY A 319 11.52 6.27 -6.09
N TYR A 320 11.62 6.69 -7.35
CA TYR A 320 11.10 7.97 -7.82
C TYR A 320 10.34 7.80 -9.12
N ALA A 321 9.23 8.52 -9.26
CA ALA A 321 8.51 8.65 -10.52
C ALA A 321 8.97 9.95 -11.20
N VAL A 322 9.44 9.85 -12.44
CA VAL A 322 9.99 10.95 -13.22
C VAL A 322 9.06 11.22 -14.40
N ARG A 323 8.68 12.49 -14.58
CA ARG A 323 7.97 12.97 -15.76
C ARG A 323 8.83 13.93 -16.54
N HIS A 324 8.81 13.80 -17.86
CA HIS A 324 9.55 14.63 -18.80
C HIS A 324 8.58 15.30 -19.78
N PHE A 325 8.79 16.58 -20.05
CA PHE A 325 7.91 17.40 -20.87
C PHE A 325 8.69 18.23 -21.88
N LEU A 326 8.02 18.60 -22.96
CA LEU A 326 8.46 19.58 -23.95
C LEU A 326 7.47 20.73 -23.98
N LYS A 327 7.92 21.93 -23.66
CA LYS A 327 7.16 23.14 -23.94
C LYS A 327 7.63 23.74 -25.25
N HIS A 328 6.78 23.65 -26.26
CA HIS A 328 7.02 24.23 -27.58
C HIS A 328 6.33 25.60 -27.70
N THR A 329 7.02 26.57 -28.30
CA THR A 329 6.43 27.88 -28.65
C THR A 329 6.51 28.10 -30.16
N ALA A 330 5.35 28.20 -30.81
CA ALA A 330 5.26 28.32 -32.25
C ALA A 330 5.82 29.65 -32.76
N ARG A 331 6.70 29.61 -33.77
CA ARG A 331 7.29 30.83 -34.39
C ARG A 331 6.43 31.38 -35.52
N SER A 332 5.61 30.53 -36.11
CA SER A 332 4.62 30.83 -37.14
C SER A 332 3.44 29.90 -36.96
N ASP A 333 2.32 30.18 -37.62
CA ASP A 333 1.18 29.26 -37.62
C ASP A 333 1.61 27.87 -38.15
N GLU A 334 1.40 26.84 -37.35
CA GLU A 334 1.80 25.47 -37.67
C GLU A 334 0.83 24.44 -37.13
N GLU A 335 0.72 23.29 -37.80
CA GLU A 335 0.04 22.13 -37.23
C GLU A 335 1.01 21.45 -36.26
N TYR A 336 0.60 21.33 -35.01
CA TYR A 336 1.44 20.77 -33.94
C TYR A 336 0.77 19.54 -33.33
N THR A 337 1.56 18.50 -33.09
CA THR A 337 1.15 17.30 -32.35
C THR A 337 1.26 17.59 -30.85
N LEU A 338 0.12 17.88 -30.23
CA LEU A 338 0.02 18.16 -28.80
C LEU A 338 0.31 16.90 -27.97
N VAL A 339 -0.22 15.76 -28.40
CA VAL A 339 -0.09 14.48 -27.73
C VAL A 339 0.29 13.43 -28.75
N HIS A 340 1.28 12.60 -28.41
CA HIS A 340 1.61 11.37 -29.12
C HIS A 340 1.77 10.26 -28.08
N GLU A 341 0.84 9.33 -28.10
CA GLU A 341 0.90 8.10 -27.34
C GLU A 341 1.17 6.95 -28.30
N ASP A 342 2.39 6.40 -28.25
CA ASP A 342 2.86 5.28 -29.08
C ASP A 342 2.87 3.93 -28.34
N LEU A 343 2.52 3.93 -27.04
CA LEU A 343 2.33 2.73 -26.24
C LEU A 343 3.55 1.78 -26.23
N GLU A 344 4.74 2.31 -26.52
CA GLU A 344 5.97 1.52 -26.72
C GLU A 344 6.39 0.77 -25.44
N THR A 345 5.92 1.23 -24.28
CA THR A 345 6.17 0.62 -22.98
C THR A 345 5.41 -0.72 -22.81
N ILE A 346 4.40 -0.99 -23.64
CA ILE A 346 3.69 -2.26 -23.66
C ILE A 346 4.58 -3.33 -24.30
N THR A 347 5.23 -4.15 -23.49
CA THR A 347 6.16 -5.18 -23.98
C THR A 347 5.57 -6.59 -24.01
N GLU A 348 4.35 -6.77 -23.53
CA GLU A 348 3.71 -8.08 -23.30
C GLU A 348 2.50 -8.32 -24.22
N GLY A 349 2.16 -9.59 -24.43
CA GLY A 349 1.01 -10.00 -25.23
C GLY A 349 1.28 -10.17 -26.73
N THR A 350 0.43 -10.97 -27.38
CA THR A 350 0.41 -11.23 -28.83
C THR A 350 -1.04 -11.26 -29.32
N PHE A 351 -1.29 -11.13 -30.62
CA PHE A 351 -2.66 -11.20 -31.15
C PHE A 351 -3.39 -12.50 -30.77
N GLU A 352 -2.67 -13.63 -30.73
CA GLU A 352 -3.24 -14.94 -30.33
C GLU A 352 -3.41 -15.07 -28.81
N TRP A 353 -2.50 -14.48 -28.04
CA TRP A 353 -2.49 -14.49 -26.58
C TRP A 353 -2.28 -13.08 -26.03
N PRO A 354 -3.33 -12.24 -26.00
CA PRO A 354 -3.24 -10.91 -25.42
C PRO A 354 -2.92 -10.96 -23.92
N GLY A 355 -2.17 -9.99 -23.43
CA GLY A 355 -1.92 -9.83 -21.99
C GLY A 355 -3.10 -9.12 -21.32
N TYR A 356 -3.83 -9.82 -20.46
CA TYR A 356 -4.96 -9.24 -19.73
C TYR A 356 -4.52 -8.66 -18.39
N PHE A 357 -5.13 -7.55 -18.02
CA PHE A 357 -4.96 -6.86 -16.75
C PHE A 357 -6.32 -6.32 -16.29
N TYR A 358 -6.45 -6.04 -15.00
CA TYR A 358 -7.72 -5.64 -14.38
C TYR A 358 -7.71 -4.18 -13.90
N ASP A 359 -6.68 -3.43 -14.31
CA ASP A 359 -6.58 -2.00 -14.01
C ASP A 359 -7.42 -1.19 -15.01
N TYR A 360 -8.01 -0.10 -14.52
CA TYR A 360 -8.74 0.86 -15.33
C TYR A 360 -7.86 2.02 -15.79
N ASP A 361 -6.72 2.24 -15.15
CA ASP A 361 -5.77 3.27 -15.58
C ASP A 361 -4.62 2.69 -16.41
N LEU A 362 -4.17 3.47 -17.39
CA LEU A 362 -3.07 3.11 -18.27
C LEU A 362 -1.77 3.82 -17.89
N ASN A 363 -1.64 4.37 -16.67
CA ASN A 363 -0.45 5.15 -16.30
C ASN A 363 0.84 4.34 -16.34
N LYS A 364 0.73 3.02 -16.15
CA LYS A 364 1.85 2.08 -16.31
C LYS A 364 2.34 1.97 -17.77
N TYR A 365 1.44 2.20 -18.73
CA TYR A 365 1.67 1.92 -20.15
C TYR A 365 1.82 3.19 -21.00
N SER A 366 1.32 4.32 -20.53
CA SER A 366 1.24 5.55 -21.29
C SER A 366 2.29 6.58 -20.87
N LYS A 367 2.83 7.31 -21.85
CA LYS A 367 3.70 8.48 -21.64
C LYS A 367 2.95 9.64 -20.98
N VAL A 368 1.65 9.76 -21.28
CA VAL A 368 0.78 10.82 -20.78
C VAL A 368 -0.15 10.27 -19.70
N PRO A 369 0.03 10.59 -18.43
CA PRO A 369 -0.84 10.05 -17.38
C PRO A 369 -2.31 10.45 -17.58
N GLY A 370 -3.22 9.58 -17.14
CA GLY A 370 -4.66 9.82 -17.11
C GLY A 370 -5.47 9.18 -18.24
N TRP A 371 -4.85 8.40 -19.12
CA TRP A 371 -5.62 7.50 -19.99
C TRP A 371 -6.31 6.41 -19.16
N GLY A 372 -7.57 6.19 -19.47
CA GLY A 372 -8.36 5.10 -18.91
C GLY A 372 -8.66 4.04 -19.95
N VAL A 373 -8.85 2.81 -19.49
CA VAL A 373 -9.32 1.68 -20.29
C VAL A 373 -10.44 0.95 -19.57
N ASN A 374 -11.43 0.50 -20.33
CA ASN A 374 -12.34 -0.53 -19.89
C ASN A 374 -12.23 -1.74 -20.81
N MET A 375 -12.19 -2.93 -20.22
CA MET A 375 -11.95 -4.20 -20.91
C MET A 375 -10.65 -4.21 -21.71
N GLY A 376 -9.57 -3.75 -21.06
CA GLY A 376 -8.25 -3.64 -21.65
C GLY A 376 -7.54 -4.98 -21.84
N CYS A 377 -6.80 -5.10 -22.93
CA CYS A 377 -5.79 -6.14 -23.11
C CYS A 377 -4.57 -5.56 -23.82
N THR A 378 -3.45 -6.26 -23.82
CA THR A 378 -2.19 -5.78 -24.41
C THR A 378 -1.70 -6.72 -25.51
N VAL A 379 -1.13 -6.12 -26.55
CA VAL A 379 -0.22 -6.76 -27.50
C VAL A 379 1.03 -5.91 -27.53
N LYS A 380 2.21 -6.49 -27.73
CA LYS A 380 3.45 -5.71 -27.74
C LYS A 380 3.33 -4.48 -28.66
N GLY A 381 3.47 -3.28 -28.08
CA GLY A 381 3.33 -1.97 -28.72
C GLY A 381 1.90 -1.42 -28.85
N MET A 382 0.88 -2.15 -28.40
CA MET A 382 -0.52 -1.79 -28.65
C MET A 382 -1.43 -2.04 -27.44
N ILE A 383 -2.42 -1.16 -27.25
CA ILE A 383 -3.50 -1.35 -26.28
C ILE A 383 -4.75 -1.87 -27.01
N GLY A 384 -5.36 -2.92 -26.48
CA GLY A 384 -6.56 -3.55 -27.02
C GLY A 384 -7.81 -3.23 -26.21
N ILE A 385 -8.92 -3.09 -26.92
CA ILE A 385 -10.27 -3.13 -26.35
C ILE A 385 -10.86 -4.51 -26.64
N ASP A 386 -11.20 -5.26 -25.59
CA ASP A 386 -11.84 -6.57 -25.69
C ASP A 386 -13.33 -6.50 -25.38
N ASN A 387 -14.17 -6.54 -26.42
CA ASN A 387 -15.62 -6.44 -26.29
C ASN A 387 -16.31 -7.75 -25.87
N TYR A 388 -15.59 -8.74 -25.32
CA TYR A 388 -16.17 -10.01 -24.86
C TYR A 388 -17.36 -9.84 -23.91
N TYR A 389 -17.34 -8.83 -23.03
CA TYR A 389 -18.43 -8.53 -22.08
C TYR A 389 -19.26 -7.30 -22.45
N ARG A 390 -19.25 -6.88 -23.74
CA ARG A 390 -19.89 -5.63 -24.19
C ARG A 390 -21.37 -5.48 -23.81
N ASP A 391 -22.09 -6.59 -23.69
CA ASP A 391 -23.51 -6.60 -23.29
C ASP A 391 -23.72 -6.12 -21.84
N PHE A 392 -22.69 -6.16 -21.00
CA PHE A 392 -22.73 -5.70 -19.61
C PHE A 392 -22.16 -4.28 -19.45
N GLU A 393 -21.04 -4.00 -20.11
CA GLU A 393 -20.38 -2.70 -20.08
C GLU A 393 -19.59 -2.49 -21.39
N GLU A 394 -19.50 -1.25 -21.88
CA GLU A 394 -18.82 -0.95 -23.13
C GLU A 394 -17.29 -0.94 -22.95
N GLY A 395 -16.57 -1.72 -23.77
CA GLY A 395 -15.12 -1.61 -23.89
C GLY A 395 -14.72 -0.28 -24.53
N LYS A 396 -13.79 0.45 -23.92
CA LYS A 396 -13.43 1.80 -24.34
C LYS A 396 -12.04 2.21 -23.88
N ILE A 397 -11.39 3.07 -24.67
CA ILE A 397 -10.27 3.90 -24.21
C ILE A 397 -10.80 5.31 -23.96
N THR A 398 -10.39 5.91 -22.85
CA THR A 398 -10.75 7.29 -22.49
C THR A 398 -9.47 8.11 -22.36
N SER A 399 -9.41 9.25 -23.04
CA SER A 399 -8.28 10.17 -22.92
C SER A 399 -8.29 10.89 -21.58
N PRO A 400 -7.14 11.40 -21.10
CA PRO A 400 -7.15 12.44 -20.08
C PRO A 400 -7.81 13.72 -20.61
N GLU A 401 -8.06 14.67 -19.70
CA GLU A 401 -8.51 16.01 -20.09
C GLU A 401 -7.36 16.80 -20.72
N PHE A 402 -7.63 17.39 -21.87
CA PHE A 402 -6.72 18.26 -22.61
C PHE A 402 -7.31 19.67 -22.73
N ASP A 403 -6.43 20.68 -22.66
CA ASP A 403 -6.77 22.04 -23.06
C ASP A 403 -6.64 22.18 -24.59
N LEU A 404 -7.79 22.06 -25.27
CA LEU A 404 -7.97 22.17 -26.72
C LEU A 404 -8.74 23.44 -27.10
N SER A 405 -8.78 24.44 -26.22
CA SER A 405 -9.51 25.71 -26.42
C SER A 405 -8.92 26.61 -27.52
N ARG A 406 -7.67 26.38 -27.92
CA ARG A 406 -6.98 27.16 -28.97
C ARG A 406 -7.59 26.88 -30.34
N ASN A 407 -7.19 27.65 -31.35
CA ASN A 407 -7.64 27.48 -32.74
C ASN A 407 -9.17 27.35 -32.89
N ASP A 408 -9.92 28.18 -32.15
CA ASP A 408 -11.38 28.17 -32.10
C ASP A 408 -11.97 26.79 -31.72
N GLY A 409 -11.31 26.05 -30.82
CA GLY A 409 -11.74 24.71 -30.39
C GLY A 409 -11.53 23.61 -31.42
N LYS A 410 -10.85 23.90 -32.55
CA LYS A 410 -10.63 22.91 -33.61
C LYS A 410 -9.41 22.08 -33.34
N TYR A 411 -9.55 20.76 -33.38
CA TYR A 411 -8.46 19.82 -33.21
C TYR A 411 -8.75 18.52 -33.98
N THR A 412 -7.72 17.72 -34.17
CA THR A 412 -7.77 16.45 -34.90
C THR A 412 -7.27 15.33 -33.99
N VAL A 413 -8.00 14.22 -33.96
CA VAL A 413 -7.52 12.95 -33.40
C VAL A 413 -7.11 12.05 -34.55
N GLN A 414 -5.87 11.58 -34.55
CA GLN A 414 -5.40 10.57 -35.49
C GLN A 414 -5.11 9.28 -34.73
N LEU A 415 -5.58 8.15 -35.27
CA LEU A 415 -5.43 6.83 -34.68
C LEU A 415 -4.77 5.89 -35.69
N ASN A 416 -3.81 5.11 -35.20
CA ASN A 416 -3.34 3.89 -35.86
C ASN A 416 -3.94 2.71 -35.12
N VAL A 417 -4.68 1.85 -35.82
CA VAL A 417 -5.38 0.71 -35.22
C VAL A 417 -5.16 -0.57 -36.02
N TYR A 418 -5.25 -1.71 -35.36
CA TYR A 418 -5.26 -3.03 -35.96
C TYR A 418 -6.65 -3.66 -35.81
N ALA A 419 -7.31 -3.88 -36.93
CA ALA A 419 -8.62 -4.51 -37.01
C ALA A 419 -8.48 -6.04 -37.08
N ILE A 420 -9.13 -6.77 -36.16
CA ILE A 420 -9.22 -8.24 -36.23
C ILE A 420 -10.26 -8.69 -37.26
N HIS A 421 -11.35 -7.92 -37.40
CA HIS A 421 -12.42 -8.19 -38.37
C HIS A 421 -12.62 -7.01 -39.32
N ALA A 422 -12.87 -7.32 -40.59
CA ALA A 422 -13.27 -6.32 -41.57
C ALA A 422 -14.76 -5.98 -41.42
N GLY A 423 -15.10 -4.71 -41.55
CA GLY A 423 -16.47 -4.20 -41.46
C GLY A 423 -16.83 -3.58 -40.10
N ASP A 424 -15.95 -3.70 -39.10
CA ASP A 424 -16.11 -3.00 -37.84
C ASP A 424 -15.86 -1.48 -38.00
N THR A 425 -16.58 -0.68 -37.24
CA THR A 425 -16.50 0.78 -37.25
C THR A 425 -15.92 1.26 -35.93
N VAL A 426 -14.88 2.09 -35.99
CA VAL A 426 -14.31 2.81 -34.84
C VAL A 426 -15.12 4.08 -34.61
N TYR A 427 -15.44 4.34 -33.35
CA TYR A 427 -16.14 5.53 -32.89
C TYR A 427 -15.19 6.38 -32.06
N VAL A 428 -15.09 7.65 -32.40
CA VAL A 428 -14.36 8.65 -31.60
C VAL A 428 -15.36 9.71 -31.18
N ASP A 429 -15.58 9.77 -29.87
CA ASP A 429 -16.55 10.66 -29.25
C ASP A 429 -15.83 11.72 -28.43
N SER A 430 -15.98 12.97 -28.80
CA SER A 430 -15.44 14.12 -28.08
C SER A 430 -16.47 14.68 -27.11
N TYR A 431 -16.03 15.00 -25.89
CA TYR A 431 -16.84 15.53 -24.80
C TYR A 431 -16.25 16.81 -24.25
N CYS A 432 -17.07 17.85 -24.16
CA CYS A 432 -16.69 19.16 -23.65
C CYS A 432 -17.93 19.88 -23.12
N GLU A 433 -17.92 20.36 -21.86
CA GLU A 433 -18.97 21.22 -21.27
C GLU A 433 -20.44 20.75 -21.48
N GLY A 434 -20.67 19.44 -21.61
CA GLY A 434 -21.99 18.85 -21.86
C GLY A 434 -22.38 18.74 -23.34
N GLU A 435 -21.54 19.22 -24.26
CA GLU A 435 -21.63 18.99 -25.70
C GLU A 435 -20.84 17.73 -26.11
N LYS A 436 -21.36 17.06 -27.15
CA LYS A 436 -20.76 15.85 -27.72
C LYS A 436 -20.65 15.97 -29.24
N GLU A 437 -19.48 15.68 -29.77
CA GLU A 437 -19.29 15.44 -31.20
C GLU A 437 -18.90 13.98 -31.46
N HIS A 438 -19.51 13.36 -32.48
CA HIS A 438 -19.29 11.96 -32.86
C HIS A 438 -18.60 11.88 -34.22
N ARG A 439 -17.62 10.98 -34.34
CA ARG A 439 -16.93 10.65 -35.59
C ARG A 439 -16.79 9.14 -35.72
N GLU A 440 -16.82 8.68 -36.97
CA GLU A 440 -16.83 7.26 -37.31
C GLU A 440 -15.77 6.95 -38.37
N TYR A 441 -15.15 5.78 -38.27
CA TYR A 441 -14.28 5.25 -39.31
C TYR A 441 -14.52 3.76 -39.54
N LEU A 442 -14.89 3.39 -40.77
CA LEU A 442 -15.13 1.98 -41.16
C LEU A 442 -13.82 1.28 -41.52
N MET A 443 -13.45 0.26 -40.74
CA MET A 443 -12.30 -0.61 -41.01
C MET A 443 -12.66 -1.63 -42.10
N LYS A 444 -12.44 -1.27 -43.37
CA LYS A 444 -12.85 -2.08 -44.53
C LYS A 444 -12.11 -3.41 -44.70
N THR A 445 -10.99 -3.59 -44.04
CA THR A 445 -10.09 -4.75 -44.16
C THR A 445 -9.61 -5.19 -42.79
N VAL A 446 -9.21 -6.45 -42.65
CA VAL A 446 -8.44 -6.94 -41.50
C VAL A 446 -7.02 -6.35 -41.59
N GLY A 447 -6.41 -6.04 -40.45
CA GLY A 447 -5.06 -5.48 -40.35
C GLY A 447 -5.03 -3.99 -40.02
N GLU A 448 -3.93 -3.33 -40.36
CA GLU A 448 -3.64 -1.94 -40.00
C GLU A 448 -4.53 -0.93 -40.72
N HIS A 449 -4.99 0.08 -39.98
CA HIS A 449 -5.65 1.28 -40.48
C HIS A 449 -5.04 2.51 -39.82
N SER A 450 -4.85 3.58 -40.60
CA SER A 450 -4.47 4.89 -40.10
C SER A 450 -5.46 5.92 -40.61
N PHE A 451 -6.06 6.70 -39.71
CA PHE A 451 -7.08 7.68 -40.06
C PHE A 451 -7.11 8.85 -39.10
N SER A 452 -7.72 9.95 -39.53
CA SER A 452 -7.88 11.17 -38.74
C SER A 452 -9.34 11.63 -38.74
N VAL A 453 -9.77 12.18 -37.62
CA VAL A 453 -11.11 12.75 -37.43
C VAL A 453 -11.00 14.14 -36.79
N ASP A 454 -11.73 15.09 -37.37
CA ASP A 454 -11.69 16.50 -36.95
C ASP A 454 -12.88 16.86 -36.08
N PHE A 455 -12.63 17.67 -35.04
CA PHE A 455 -13.60 18.16 -34.07
C PHE A 455 -13.58 19.69 -34.00
N THR A 456 -14.69 20.28 -33.57
CA THR A 456 -14.83 21.74 -33.44
C THR A 456 -15.22 22.21 -32.04
N ASN A 457 -15.40 21.29 -31.09
CA ASN A 457 -15.91 21.52 -29.74
C ASN A 457 -14.83 21.58 -28.64
N GLY A 458 -13.55 21.78 -29.00
CA GLY A 458 -12.46 21.84 -28.04
C GLY A 458 -12.57 23.02 -27.06
N SER A 459 -12.26 22.78 -25.79
CA SER A 459 -12.20 23.73 -24.68
C SER A 459 -11.03 23.43 -23.75
N ALA A 460 -10.94 24.15 -22.62
CA ALA A 460 -9.92 23.94 -21.60
C ALA A 460 -10.00 22.55 -20.92
N GLN A 461 -11.15 21.88 -20.99
CA GLN A 461 -11.37 20.56 -20.39
C GLN A 461 -12.08 19.65 -21.41
N THR A 462 -11.33 19.18 -22.40
CA THR A 462 -11.83 18.27 -23.43
C THR A 462 -11.25 16.89 -23.23
N HIS A 463 -12.09 15.87 -23.25
CA HIS A 463 -11.63 14.48 -23.38
C HIS A 463 -12.37 13.81 -24.53
N PHE A 464 -11.83 12.70 -25.00
CA PHE A 464 -12.51 11.85 -25.98
C PHE A 464 -12.44 10.38 -25.58
N THR A 465 -13.36 9.60 -26.13
CA THR A 465 -13.35 8.15 -25.99
C THR A 465 -13.22 7.49 -27.35
N VAL A 466 -12.54 6.34 -27.38
CA VAL A 466 -12.46 5.45 -28.53
C VAL A 466 -13.20 4.16 -28.20
N THR A 467 -14.20 3.82 -28.99
CA THR A 467 -14.94 2.54 -28.94
C THR A 467 -15.06 1.95 -30.34
N PHE A 468 -15.60 0.74 -30.47
CA PHE A 468 -15.82 0.15 -31.80
C PHE A 468 -17.04 -0.78 -31.85
N SER A 469 -17.57 -1.00 -33.05
CA SER A 469 -18.80 -1.74 -33.29
C SER A 469 -18.68 -3.25 -33.15
N GLY A 470 -17.46 -3.80 -33.16
CA GLY A 470 -17.23 -5.24 -33.12
C GLY A 470 -17.54 -5.88 -31.76
N THR A 471 -17.62 -7.21 -31.74
CA THR A 471 -17.87 -8.01 -30.53
C THR A 471 -16.63 -8.74 -30.03
N ASP A 472 -15.51 -8.64 -30.76
CA ASP A 472 -14.24 -9.30 -30.44
C ASP A 472 -13.23 -8.24 -29.96
N LYS A 473 -12.04 -8.14 -30.58
CA LYS A 473 -10.99 -7.18 -30.18
C LYS A 473 -10.62 -6.21 -31.29
N MET A 474 -10.17 -5.03 -30.88
CA MET A 474 -9.45 -4.07 -31.72
C MET A 474 -8.24 -3.59 -30.93
N PHE A 475 -7.10 -3.39 -31.61
CA PHE A 475 -5.88 -2.88 -31.00
C PHE A 475 -5.56 -1.48 -31.54
N ILE A 476 -5.04 -0.61 -30.68
CA ILE A 476 -4.63 0.76 -30.97
C ILE A 476 -3.12 0.81 -30.75
N ASP A 477 -2.42 1.31 -31.75
CA ASP A 477 -0.96 1.40 -31.84
C ASP A 477 -0.49 2.82 -31.48
N ASP A 478 -1.04 3.82 -32.18
CA ASP A 478 -0.75 5.22 -31.90
C ASP A 478 -2.01 6.05 -31.73
N ILE A 479 -1.92 7.03 -30.83
CA ILE A 479 -2.89 8.10 -30.67
C ILE A 479 -2.18 9.44 -30.79
N PHE A 480 -2.59 10.25 -31.76
CA PHE A 480 -2.14 11.63 -31.90
C PHE A 480 -3.29 12.60 -31.67
N VAL A 481 -3.03 13.65 -30.90
CA VAL A 481 -3.92 14.82 -30.81
C VAL A 481 -3.20 16.01 -31.41
N LYS A 482 -3.78 16.60 -32.45
CA LYS A 482 -3.16 17.69 -33.23
C LYS A 482 -4.04 18.93 -33.22
N GLN A 483 -3.39 20.09 -33.20
CA GLN A 483 -4.07 21.39 -33.29
C GLN A 483 -3.15 22.39 -33.98
N ILE A 484 -3.74 23.39 -34.66
CA ILE A 484 -2.94 24.51 -35.18
C ILE A 484 -2.52 25.39 -34.00
N LEU A 485 -1.22 25.57 -33.79
CA LEU A 485 -0.68 26.60 -32.92
C LEU A 485 -0.41 27.85 -33.75
N ARG A 486 -0.92 29.00 -33.29
CA ARG A 486 -0.64 30.30 -33.90
C ARG A 486 0.71 30.82 -33.45
N ALA A 487 1.31 31.69 -34.26
CA ALA A 487 2.57 32.33 -33.91
C ALA A 487 2.54 32.96 -32.51
N GLY A 488 3.47 32.55 -31.64
CA GLY A 488 3.59 32.99 -30.25
C GLY A 488 2.81 32.17 -29.22
N GLU A 489 1.93 31.25 -29.63
CA GLU A 489 1.28 30.32 -28.71
C GLU A 489 2.25 29.22 -28.28
N SER A 490 2.05 28.70 -27.06
CA SER A 490 2.85 27.59 -26.53
C SER A 490 1.98 26.46 -26.01
N TYR A 491 2.49 25.23 -26.12
CA TYR A 491 1.89 24.03 -25.55
C TYR A 491 2.96 23.19 -24.84
N THR A 492 2.58 22.51 -23.76
CA THR A 492 3.48 21.60 -23.02
C THR A 492 3.01 20.17 -23.20
N SER A 493 3.77 19.39 -23.98
CA SER A 493 3.53 17.97 -24.23
C SER A 493 4.28 17.12 -23.22
N ALA A 494 3.65 16.04 -22.75
CA ALA A 494 4.35 15.00 -22.00
C ALA A 494 5.15 14.11 -22.97
N LEU A 495 6.43 13.91 -22.67
CA LEU A 495 7.34 13.09 -23.47
C LEU A 495 7.56 11.70 -22.86
N ALA A 496 7.63 11.61 -21.54
CA ALA A 496 7.86 10.35 -20.84
C ALA A 496 7.35 10.41 -19.39
N SER A 497 6.94 9.25 -18.88
CA SER A 497 6.59 9.02 -17.48
C SER A 497 7.07 7.62 -17.10
N PHE A 498 7.96 7.51 -16.11
CA PHE A 498 8.51 6.22 -15.69
C PHE A 498 8.99 6.26 -14.24
N GLU A 499 9.28 5.09 -13.68
CA GLU A 499 9.82 4.97 -12.34
C GLU A 499 11.29 4.51 -12.37
N VAL A 500 12.07 5.01 -11.41
CA VAL A 500 13.40 4.52 -11.09
C VAL A 500 13.40 3.95 -9.67
N GLU A 501 13.66 2.65 -9.55
CA GLU A 501 13.68 1.95 -8.27
C GLU A 501 14.98 2.20 -7.52
N GLY A 502 14.92 2.34 -6.20
CA GLY A 502 16.07 2.51 -5.31
C GLY A 502 16.22 3.94 -4.80
N ILE A 503 16.42 4.08 -3.49
CA ILE A 503 16.58 5.38 -2.80
C ILE A 503 17.77 6.19 -3.35
N ASP A 504 18.83 5.52 -3.79
CA ASP A 504 20.07 6.12 -4.28
C ASP A 504 19.99 6.58 -5.74
N ASN A 505 18.97 6.14 -6.48
CA ASN A 505 18.76 6.53 -7.88
C ASN A 505 18.17 7.95 -7.94
N THR A 506 19.07 8.93 -7.85
CA THR A 506 18.79 10.35 -7.65
C THR A 506 19.06 11.21 -8.90
N SER A 507 19.16 10.57 -10.05
CA SER A 507 19.38 11.22 -11.34
C SER A 507 18.90 10.37 -12.51
N TYR A 508 18.55 11.02 -13.62
CA TYR A 508 18.26 10.35 -14.89
C TYR A 508 18.79 11.17 -16.07
N THR A 509 19.43 10.52 -17.03
CA THR A 509 19.96 11.17 -18.23
C THR A 509 19.01 11.01 -19.40
N PHE A 510 18.50 12.13 -19.90
CA PHE A 510 17.73 12.18 -21.14
C PHE A 510 18.67 12.36 -22.32
N THR A 511 18.54 11.51 -23.34
CA THR A 511 19.33 11.54 -24.58
C THR A 511 18.42 11.64 -25.80
N ASP A 512 19.02 11.79 -26.99
CA ASP A 512 18.33 11.79 -28.27
C ASP A 512 17.22 12.84 -28.38
N LEU A 513 17.39 13.95 -27.64
CA LEU A 513 16.49 15.10 -27.65
C LEU A 513 16.72 15.91 -28.94
N THR A 514 15.64 16.28 -29.61
CA THR A 514 15.66 16.94 -30.92
C THR A 514 15.10 18.37 -30.87
N GLY A 515 14.93 18.93 -29.67
CA GLY A 515 14.33 20.23 -29.44
C GLY A 515 15.07 21.35 -30.16
N SER A 516 14.28 22.27 -30.70
CA SER A 516 14.73 23.50 -31.33
C SER A 516 14.94 24.62 -30.31
N GLU A 517 15.44 25.78 -30.75
CA GLU A 517 15.47 27.00 -29.92
C GLU A 517 14.07 27.50 -29.47
N SER A 518 12.99 26.98 -30.05
CA SER A 518 11.59 27.26 -29.65
C SER A 518 11.12 26.38 -28.48
N ASP A 519 11.95 25.42 -28.08
CA ASP A 519 11.59 24.36 -27.15
C ASP A 519 12.29 24.53 -25.79
N GLU A 520 11.53 24.31 -24.73
CA GLU A 520 12.02 24.22 -23.36
C GLU A 520 11.69 22.83 -22.82
N TYR A 521 12.70 22.06 -22.41
CA TYR A 521 12.46 20.79 -21.74
C TYR A 521 12.12 21.03 -20.28
N LEU A 522 11.26 20.21 -19.69
CA LEU A 522 10.95 20.27 -18.27
C LEU A 522 10.94 18.87 -17.68
N TYR A 523 11.33 18.74 -16.41
CA TYR A 523 11.11 17.51 -15.66
C TYR A 523 10.54 17.77 -14.28
N SER A 524 9.78 16.81 -13.77
CA SER A 524 9.31 16.78 -12.39
C SER A 524 9.49 15.39 -11.80
N VAL A 525 9.65 15.32 -10.48
CA VAL A 525 9.94 14.07 -9.77
C VAL A 525 9.01 13.95 -8.56
N ALA A 526 8.44 12.76 -8.36
CA ALA A 526 7.77 12.36 -7.14
C ALA A 526 8.55 11.22 -6.48
N SER A 527 8.56 11.12 -5.16
CA SER A 527 9.09 9.95 -4.46
C SER A 527 7.97 8.96 -4.17
N TRP A 528 8.29 7.67 -4.11
CA TRP A 528 7.30 6.64 -3.78
C TRP A 528 7.85 5.59 -2.83
N SER A 529 6.94 4.95 -2.08
CA SER A 529 7.21 3.78 -1.25
C SER A 529 5.97 2.89 -1.19
N TYR A 530 6.11 1.64 -0.77
CA TYR A 530 4.97 0.87 -0.28
C TYR A 530 4.44 1.53 1.01
N SER A 531 3.12 1.59 1.16
CA SER A 531 2.50 1.97 2.43
C SER A 531 2.83 0.95 3.51
N LEU A 532 2.91 1.43 4.75
CA LEU A 532 3.15 0.60 5.93
C LEU A 532 2.20 1.08 7.02
N ASP A 533 1.48 0.16 7.66
CA ASP A 533 0.65 0.49 8.81
C ASP A 533 1.38 0.31 10.14
N GLU A 534 0.68 0.61 11.24
CA GLU A 534 1.22 0.53 12.61
C GLU A 534 1.39 -0.93 13.10
N GLU A 535 0.82 -1.91 12.39
CA GLU A 535 0.99 -3.34 12.66
C GLU A 535 2.20 -3.93 11.90
N GLY A 536 2.82 -3.15 11.02
CA GLY A 536 3.95 -3.57 10.20
C GLY A 536 3.53 -4.30 8.92
N ILE A 537 2.29 -4.12 8.46
CA ILE A 537 1.77 -4.73 7.24
C ILE A 537 2.00 -3.77 6.07
N TRP A 538 2.65 -4.28 5.03
CA TRP A 538 2.88 -3.55 3.78
C TRP A 538 1.62 -3.53 2.91
N GLY A 539 1.33 -2.37 2.32
CA GLY A 539 0.19 -2.13 1.46
C GLY A 539 0.57 -1.59 0.07
N PRO A 540 -0.37 -0.96 -0.65
CA PRO A 540 -0.14 -0.42 -1.99
C PRO A 540 0.88 0.73 -2.00
N ASN A 541 1.34 1.09 -3.21
CA ASN A 541 2.23 2.23 -3.42
C ASN A 541 1.61 3.54 -2.95
N VAL A 542 2.43 4.38 -2.33
CA VAL A 542 2.11 5.75 -1.94
C VAL A 542 3.15 6.66 -2.58
N TYR A 543 2.67 7.67 -3.29
CA TYR A 543 3.48 8.67 -3.96
C TYR A 543 3.41 10.00 -3.20
N SER A 544 4.45 10.80 -3.34
CA SER A 544 4.37 12.23 -3.06
C SER A 544 3.63 12.94 -4.20
N GLU A 545 3.29 14.21 -4.00
CA GLU A 545 3.07 15.09 -5.15
C GLU A 545 4.34 15.18 -6.00
N TYR A 546 4.18 15.53 -7.28
CA TYR A 546 5.33 15.85 -8.13
C TYR A 546 5.93 17.19 -7.70
N SER A 547 7.25 17.30 -7.81
CA SER A 547 7.94 18.59 -7.68
C SER A 547 7.43 19.61 -8.69
N GLU A 548 7.61 20.90 -8.39
CA GLU A 548 7.46 21.93 -9.41
C GLU A 548 8.37 21.62 -10.62
N PRO A 549 7.89 21.80 -11.86
CA PRO A 549 8.67 21.48 -13.05
C PRO A 549 9.92 22.33 -13.16
N GLN A 550 11.07 21.67 -13.37
CA GLN A 550 12.34 22.34 -13.61
C GLN A 550 12.60 22.49 -15.11
N ILE A 551 12.78 23.72 -15.55
CA ILE A 551 13.06 24.05 -16.95
C ILE A 551 14.54 23.80 -17.27
N VAL A 552 14.79 23.09 -18.37
CA VAL A 552 16.12 22.84 -18.92
C VAL A 552 16.15 23.30 -20.38
N ARG A 553 17.06 24.23 -20.69
CA ARG A 553 17.30 24.68 -22.06
C ARG A 553 18.56 24.01 -22.57
N LEU A 554 18.44 23.28 -23.68
CA LEU A 554 19.57 22.63 -24.32
C LEU A 554 20.59 23.67 -24.82
N SER A 555 21.84 23.25 -24.88
CA SER A 555 22.92 24.09 -25.40
C SER A 555 22.72 24.26 -26.91
N SER A 556 22.66 25.50 -27.42
CA SER A 556 22.55 25.73 -28.86
C SER A 556 23.89 25.48 -29.56
N SER A 557 24.08 24.27 -30.08
CA SER A 557 25.09 24.03 -31.10
C SER A 557 24.63 24.70 -32.39
N ILE A 558 25.36 25.70 -32.89
CA ILE A 558 25.19 26.15 -34.28
C ILE A 558 25.44 24.92 -35.17
N GLU A 559 24.42 24.40 -35.84
CA GLU A 559 24.54 23.29 -36.78
C GLU A 559 25.67 23.57 -37.78
N ASN A 560 26.63 22.64 -37.88
CA ASN A 560 27.58 22.60 -38.99
C ASN A 560 26.80 22.29 -40.27
N VAL A 561 26.39 23.33 -41.00
CA VAL A 561 25.82 23.16 -42.35
C VAL A 561 26.95 22.88 -43.33
N ASP A 562 27.19 21.60 -43.62
CA ASP A 562 28.04 21.16 -44.72
C ASP A 562 27.39 21.53 -46.07
N GLY A 563 27.74 22.72 -46.56
CA GLY A 563 27.32 23.27 -47.85
C GLY A 563 27.54 24.77 -47.92
N ILE A 564 28.56 25.21 -48.66
CA ILE A 564 28.82 26.64 -48.95
C ILE A 564 28.17 26.98 -50.29
N ASP A 565 26.84 27.13 -50.29
CA ASP A 565 26.11 27.74 -51.42
C ASP A 565 26.16 29.28 -51.35
N SER A 566 26.67 29.84 -50.25
CA SER A 566 26.78 31.28 -50.00
C SER A 566 27.93 31.61 -49.04
N ASP A 567 28.38 32.87 -49.07
CA ASP A 567 29.39 33.38 -48.13
C ASP A 567 28.84 33.35 -46.70
N LYS A 568 29.54 32.66 -45.79
CA LYS A 568 29.13 32.41 -44.40
C LYS A 568 30.28 32.71 -43.44
N VAL A 569 29.95 33.26 -42.27
CA VAL A 569 30.91 33.51 -41.17
C VAL A 569 30.29 33.00 -39.87
N TYR A 570 30.99 32.16 -39.13
CA TYR A 570 30.55 31.64 -37.83
C TYR A 570 31.76 31.31 -36.94
N ALA A 571 31.55 31.18 -35.65
CA ALA A 571 32.59 30.74 -34.70
C ALA A 571 32.21 29.38 -34.11
N HIS A 572 33.22 28.53 -33.89
CA HIS A 572 33.05 27.24 -33.22
C HIS A 572 34.33 26.91 -32.45
N ASN A 573 34.22 26.49 -31.18
CA ASN A 573 35.34 26.21 -30.28
C ASN A 573 36.40 27.34 -30.19
N GLY A 574 35.97 28.60 -30.22
CA GLY A 574 36.88 29.75 -30.15
C GLY A 574 37.65 30.04 -31.43
N ILE A 575 37.33 29.38 -32.54
CA ILE A 575 37.95 29.55 -33.85
C ILE A 575 36.94 30.17 -34.81
N LEU A 576 37.39 31.12 -35.62
CA LEU A 576 36.54 31.74 -36.64
C LEU A 576 36.57 30.91 -37.91
N TYR A 577 35.40 30.60 -38.43
CA TYR A 577 35.21 29.93 -39.71
C TYR A 577 34.64 30.91 -40.72
N VAL A 578 35.30 30.99 -41.87
CA VAL A 578 34.86 31.78 -43.02
C VAL A 578 34.71 30.86 -44.22
N GLY A 579 33.48 30.68 -44.67
CA GLY A 579 33.13 29.99 -45.90
C GLY A 579 32.89 30.98 -47.03
N VAL A 580 33.58 30.84 -48.15
CA VAL A 580 33.40 31.71 -49.32
C VAL A 580 33.02 30.89 -50.55
N ALA A 581 32.00 31.35 -51.28
CA ALA A 581 31.50 30.68 -52.50
C ALA A 581 32.36 30.97 -53.75
N ARG A 582 33.34 31.86 -53.62
CA ARG A 582 34.36 32.21 -54.62
C ARG A 582 35.56 32.88 -53.92
N ASP A 583 36.69 32.99 -54.60
CA ASP A 583 37.84 33.70 -54.07
C ASP A 583 37.47 35.13 -53.63
N ALA A 584 37.76 35.47 -52.38
CA ALA A 584 37.32 36.71 -51.75
C ALA A 584 38.40 37.32 -50.86
N LEU A 585 38.34 38.64 -50.72
CA LEU A 585 39.15 39.36 -49.75
C LEU A 585 38.41 39.42 -48.42
N VAL A 586 38.99 38.78 -47.40
CA VAL A 586 38.43 38.77 -46.04
C VAL A 586 39.19 39.76 -45.17
N ARG A 587 38.48 40.68 -44.52
CA ARG A 587 39.03 41.63 -43.55
C ARG A 587 38.30 41.54 -42.22
N ILE A 588 39.03 41.38 -41.13
CA ILE A 588 38.47 41.22 -39.78
C ILE A 588 38.86 42.43 -38.94
N TYR A 589 37.88 43.03 -38.29
CA TYR A 589 38.05 44.16 -37.39
C TYR A 589 37.48 43.85 -36.01
N THR A 590 38.04 44.47 -34.96
CA THR A 590 37.35 44.54 -33.67
C THR A 590 36.11 45.45 -33.77
N ILE A 591 35.22 45.40 -32.78
CA ILE A 591 34.02 46.24 -32.75
C ILE A 591 34.36 47.75 -32.66
N GLU A 592 35.55 48.11 -32.17
CA GLU A 592 36.09 49.47 -32.16
C GLU A 592 36.71 49.89 -33.52
N GLY A 593 36.64 49.02 -34.54
CA GLY A 593 37.11 49.31 -35.89
C GLY A 593 38.61 49.07 -36.14
N LYS A 594 39.32 48.39 -35.23
CA LYS A 594 40.74 48.05 -35.42
C LYS A 594 40.89 46.83 -36.32
N LEU A 595 41.63 46.94 -37.43
CA LEU A 595 41.92 45.82 -38.32
C LEU A 595 42.83 44.78 -37.63
N ILE A 596 42.37 43.53 -37.60
CA ILE A 596 43.07 42.37 -37.03
C ILE A 596 43.70 41.52 -38.13
N LEU A 597 42.96 41.26 -39.22
CA LEU A 597 43.42 40.41 -40.32
C LEU A 597 42.90 40.95 -41.65
N SER A 598 43.72 40.90 -42.70
CA SER A 598 43.28 41.12 -44.09
C SER A 598 43.97 40.09 -44.98
N ARG A 599 43.20 39.17 -45.57
CA ARG A 599 43.75 38.01 -46.30
C ARG A 599 42.89 37.66 -47.50
N GLN A 600 43.55 37.34 -48.61
CA GLN A 600 42.87 36.73 -49.75
C GLN A 600 42.68 35.24 -49.48
N ILE A 601 41.45 34.77 -49.64
CA ILE A 601 41.03 33.42 -49.31
C ILE A 601 40.36 32.80 -50.55
N THR A 602 40.69 31.54 -50.86
CA THR A 602 40.14 30.81 -52.01
C THR A 602 38.75 30.24 -51.71
N ILE A 603 37.98 29.87 -52.73
CA ILE A 603 36.69 29.14 -52.56
C ILE A 603 36.82 27.99 -51.54
N GLY A 604 35.84 27.86 -50.63
CA GLY A 604 35.81 26.83 -49.59
C GLY A 604 35.76 27.39 -48.15
N LYS A 605 35.91 26.49 -47.16
CA LYS A 605 35.90 26.78 -45.72
C LYS A 605 37.33 27.05 -45.24
N HIS A 606 37.51 28.13 -44.47
CA HIS A 606 38.79 28.52 -43.90
C HIS A 606 38.68 28.78 -42.41
N GLU A 607 39.65 28.27 -41.67
CA GLU A 607 39.82 28.48 -40.24
C GLU A 607 40.77 29.65 -40.00
N LEU A 608 40.34 30.59 -39.16
CA LEU A 608 41.08 31.78 -38.80
C LEU A 608 41.15 31.88 -37.28
N ASP A 609 42.34 31.62 -36.75
CA ASP A 609 42.62 31.78 -35.32
C ASP A 609 42.80 33.28 -35.00
N LEU A 610 42.03 33.78 -34.03
CA LEU A 610 42.04 35.17 -33.62
C LEU A 610 42.60 35.31 -32.20
N PRO A 611 43.36 36.37 -31.91
CA PRO A 611 44.16 36.44 -30.68
C PRO A 611 43.36 36.60 -29.38
N ILE A 612 42.06 36.93 -29.44
CA ILE A 612 41.21 37.25 -28.28
C ILE A 612 39.78 36.76 -28.55
N HIS A 613 39.05 36.31 -27.53
CA HIS A 613 37.61 36.04 -27.62
C HIS A 613 36.80 37.34 -27.53
N GLY A 614 35.75 37.49 -28.34
CA GLY A 614 34.97 38.72 -28.39
C GLY A 614 34.24 38.96 -29.71
N PHE A 615 33.68 40.16 -29.86
CA PHE A 615 32.93 40.54 -31.07
C PHE A 615 33.84 41.07 -32.17
N TYR A 616 33.64 40.53 -33.38
CA TYR A 616 34.36 40.93 -34.58
C TYR A 616 33.41 41.32 -35.71
N LEU A 617 33.89 42.25 -36.55
CA LEU A 617 33.30 42.59 -37.83
C LEU A 617 34.14 41.92 -38.93
N VAL A 618 33.56 40.94 -39.61
CA VAL A 618 34.19 40.19 -40.70
C VAL A 618 33.62 40.69 -42.01
N TYR A 619 34.45 41.30 -42.83
CA TYR A 619 34.11 41.74 -44.18
C TYR A 619 34.55 40.68 -45.18
N ILE A 620 33.61 40.20 -45.99
CA ILE A 620 33.89 39.40 -47.19
C ILE A 620 33.59 40.29 -48.39
N ASN A 621 34.63 40.75 -49.08
CA ASN A 621 34.53 41.80 -50.09
C ASN A 621 33.81 43.06 -49.52
N ASP A 622 32.57 43.31 -49.96
CA ASP A 622 31.76 44.48 -49.57
C ASP A 622 30.67 44.14 -48.54
N HIS A 623 30.54 42.88 -48.11
CA HIS A 623 29.53 42.45 -47.13
C HIS A 623 30.14 42.31 -45.75
N CYS A 624 29.45 42.80 -44.73
CA CYS A 624 29.89 42.77 -43.33
C CYS A 624 29.04 41.78 -42.52
N TYR A 625 29.72 40.95 -41.74
CA TYR A 625 29.16 39.98 -40.81
C TYR A 625 29.62 40.31 -39.40
N LYS A 626 28.73 40.22 -38.43
CA LYS A 626 29.08 40.32 -37.00
C LYS A 626 29.14 38.91 -36.42
N VAL A 627 30.22 38.59 -35.74
CA VAL A 627 30.44 37.27 -35.13
C VAL A 627 30.98 37.44 -33.71
N SER A 628 30.59 36.55 -32.80
CA SER A 628 31.16 36.44 -31.46
C SER A 628 32.00 35.17 -31.40
N LEU A 629 33.24 35.30 -30.95
CA LEU A 629 34.18 34.21 -30.70
C LEU A 629 34.28 33.85 -29.23
#